data_AF-A0A959NF12-F1
#
_entry.id   AF-A0A959NF12-F1
#
_cell.length_a   1.000
_cell.length_b   1.000
_cell.length_c   1.000
_cell.angle_alpha   90.00
_cell.angle_beta   90.00
_cell.angle_gamma   90.00
#
_symmetry.space_group_name_H-M   'P 1'
#
loop_
_entity.id
_entity.type
_entity.pdbx_description
1 polymer ?
#
loop_
_entity_poly.entity_id
_entity_poly.type
_entity_poly.pdbx_seq_one_letter_code
_entity_poly.pdbx_strand_id
1 'polypeptide(L)'
;IYLLGGYFGFLALKETNMYGIREAFTVLSAGSIGMVVTPGGIGAYAYLIQKTMQLYGLNEGIALAFGWILWLAQTAVILVGGLISFVAIPYYNKKRIFGSN
;
A
#
# COMPACT_ATOMS: atom_id res chain seq x y z
N ILE A 1 4.13 -7.29 6.07
CA ILE A 1 4.22 -6.50 4.81
C ILE A 1 3.75 -5.07 5.00
N TYR A 2 2.51 -4.82 5.46
CA TYR A 2 1.96 -3.45 5.50
C TYR A 2 2.69 -2.45 6.43
N LEU A 3 3.03 -2.84 7.66
CA LEU A 3 3.83 -2.00 8.56
C LEU A 3 5.21 -1.66 7.97
N LEU A 4 5.88 -2.68 7.41
CA LEU A 4 7.17 -2.53 6.76
C LEU A 4 7.06 -1.65 5.51
N GLY A 5 5.96 -1.73 4.76
CA GLY A 5 5.69 -0.88 3.60
C GLY A 5 5.57 0.59 3.98
N GLY A 6 4.87 0.91 5.08
CA GLY A 6 4.82 2.26 5.62
C GLY A 6 6.20 2.77 6.07
N TYR A 7 6.95 1.92 6.79
CA TYR A 7 8.29 2.26 7.26
C TYR A 7 9.31 2.44 6.12
N PHE A 8 9.36 1.53 5.15
CA PHE A 8 10.20 1.68 3.96
C PHE A 8 9.71 2.82 3.06
N GLY A 9 8.42 3.13 3.07
CA GLY A 9 7.87 4.29 2.39
C GLY A 9 8.48 5.59 2.88
N PHE A 10 8.82 5.71 4.16
CA PHE A 10 9.53 6.88 4.68
C PHE A 10 10.93 7.08 4.08
N LEU A 11 11.54 6.04 3.51
CA LEU A 11 12.80 6.17 2.77
C LEU A 11 12.59 6.68 1.34
N ALA A 12 11.35 6.72 0.85
CA ALA A 12 11.03 7.15 -0.51
C ALA A 12 11.12 8.68 -0.70
N LEU A 13 10.98 9.46 0.38
CA LEU A 13 11.09 10.92 0.36
C LEU A 13 12.14 11.37 1.38
N LYS A 14 12.90 12.42 1.03
CA LYS A 14 13.94 12.94 1.92
C LYS A 14 13.33 13.54 3.19
N GLU A 15 12.15 14.12 3.06
CA GLU A 15 11.40 14.79 4.12
C GLU A 15 10.76 13.82 5.11
N THR A 16 10.51 12.56 4.72
CA THR A 16 9.89 11.57 5.59
C THR A 16 10.91 10.63 6.26
N ASN A 17 12.18 10.67 5.86
CA ASN A 17 13.25 9.81 6.38
C ASN A 17 13.55 10.01 7.89
N MET A 18 13.09 11.12 8.48
CA MET A 18 13.20 11.38 9.92
C MET A 18 12.17 10.59 10.76
N TYR A 19 11.13 10.04 10.14
CA TYR A 19 10.06 9.32 10.82
C TYR A 19 10.41 7.85 11.04
N GLY A 20 9.95 7.30 12.18
CA GLY A 20 10.30 5.97 12.63
C GLY A 20 9.12 5.00 12.65
N ILE A 21 9.27 3.94 13.45
CA ILE A 21 8.27 2.87 13.53
C ILE A 21 6.94 3.34 14.13
N ARG A 22 6.96 4.36 15.01
CA ARG A 22 5.76 4.89 15.68
C ARG A 22 4.83 5.55 14.68
N GLU A 23 5.40 6.39 13.83
CA GLU A 23 4.70 7.06 12.74
C GLU A 23 4.20 6.05 11.70
N ALA A 24 4.99 5.00 11.42
CA ALA A 24 4.58 3.92 10.53
C ALA A 24 3.34 3.18 11.06
N PHE A 25 3.20 3.01 12.38
CA PHE A 25 1.99 2.46 13.00
C PHE A 25 0.78 3.38 12.79
N THR A 26 0.93 4.68 12.98
CA THR A 26 -0.16 5.64 12.79
C THR A 26 -0.61 5.69 11.32
N VAL A 27 0.35 5.69 10.39
CA VAL A 27 0.12 5.58 8.93
C VAL A 27 -0.60 4.28 8.61
N LEU A 28 -0.17 3.16 9.19
CA LEU A 28 -0.83 1.87 8.99
C LEU A 28 -2.29 1.92 9.45
N SER A 29 -2.57 2.45 10.64
CA SER A 29 -3.93 2.57 11.17
C SER A 29 -4.79 3.47 10.29
N ALA A 30 -4.31 4.68 9.95
CA ALA A 30 -5.03 5.63 9.10
C ALA A 30 -5.26 5.09 7.68
N GLY A 31 -4.24 4.47 7.09
CA GLY A 31 -4.33 3.84 5.78
C GLY A 31 -5.30 2.66 5.76
N SER A 32 -5.35 1.86 6.82
CA SER A 32 -6.32 0.75 6.93
C SER A 32 -7.76 1.27 6.92
N ILE A 33 -8.04 2.35 7.66
CA ILE A 33 -9.34 3.02 7.62
C ILE A 33 -9.62 3.54 6.21
N GLY A 34 -8.64 4.19 5.57
CA GLY A 34 -8.78 4.71 4.21
C GLY A 34 -9.12 3.64 3.18
N MET A 35 -8.57 2.43 3.28
CA MET A 35 -8.91 1.31 2.41
C MET A 35 -10.33 0.80 2.57
N VAL A 36 -10.94 0.97 3.75
CA VAL A 36 -12.30 0.49 4.05
C VAL A 36 -13.36 1.53 3.67
N VAL A 37 -13.05 2.82 3.82
CA VAL A 37 -14.01 3.92 3.60
C VAL A 37 -14.44 4.03 2.14
N THR A 38 -13.56 3.76 1.18
CA THR A 38 -13.90 3.77 -0.26
C THR A 38 -13.53 2.45 -0.93
N PRO A 39 -14.20 2.06 -2.03
CA PRO A 39 -13.81 0.87 -2.80
C PRO A 39 -12.34 0.95 -3.23
N GLY A 40 -11.51 0.06 -2.71
CA GLY A 40 -10.07 0.04 -2.97
C GLY A 40 -9.27 1.20 -2.35
N GLY A 41 -9.89 2.01 -1.49
CA GLY A 41 -9.23 3.12 -0.78
C GLY A 41 -8.79 4.30 -1.62
N ILE A 42 -9.19 4.36 -2.90
CA ILE A 42 -8.77 5.42 -3.82
C ILE A 42 -9.22 6.78 -3.26
N GLY A 43 -8.27 7.73 -3.18
CA GLY A 43 -8.50 9.06 -2.63
C GLY A 43 -8.55 9.10 -1.09
N ALA A 44 -9.44 8.31 -0.47
CA ALA A 44 -9.60 8.29 0.99
C ALA A 44 -8.33 7.86 1.73
N TYR A 45 -7.60 6.88 1.20
CA TYR A 45 -6.29 6.49 1.71
C TYR A 45 -5.31 7.67 1.68
N ALA A 46 -5.10 8.27 0.51
CA ALA A 46 -4.14 9.36 0.34
C ALA A 46 -4.51 10.56 1.22
N TYR A 47 -5.80 10.88 1.33
CA TYR A 47 -6.30 11.96 2.18
C TYR A 47 -6.09 11.70 3.67
N LEU A 48 -6.36 10.50 4.17
CA LEU A 48 -6.14 10.17 5.58
C LEU A 48 -4.66 10.13 5.94
N ILE A 49 -3.80 9.62 5.05
CA ILE A 49 -2.36 9.68 5.24
C ILE A 49 -1.87 11.13 5.22
N GLN A 50 -2.38 11.97 4.30
CA GLN A 50 -2.08 13.40 4.27
C GLN A 50 -2.39 14.05 5.61
N LYS A 51 -3.61 13.87 6.14
CA LYS A 51 -4.00 14.43 7.44
C LYS A 51 -3.17 13.89 8.59
N THR A 52 -2.85 12.60 8.57
CA THR A 52 -1.99 11.98 9.58
C THR A 52 -0.60 12.61 9.57
N MET A 53 0.04 12.73 8.41
CA MET A 53 1.40 13.28 8.29
C MET A 53 1.45 14.80 8.52
N GLN A 54 0.37 15.53 8.22
CA GLN A 54 0.24 16.94 8.61
C GLN A 54 0.31 17.11 10.15
N LEU A 55 -0.22 16.16 10.93
CA LEU A 55 -0.09 16.19 12.40
C LEU A 55 1.36 15.99 12.87
N TYR A 56 2.18 15.33 12.06
CA TYR A 56 3.62 15.17 12.30
C TYR A 56 4.48 16.29 11.68
N GLY A 57 3.85 17.37 11.21
CA GLY A 57 4.53 18.58 10.71
C GLY A 57 4.93 18.53 9.23
N LEU A 58 4.51 17.51 8.48
CA LEU A 58 4.84 17.39 7.07
C LEU A 58 4.02 18.38 6.22
N ASN A 59 4.65 19.01 5.22
CA ASN A 59 3.96 19.91 4.31
C ASN A 59 2.82 19.21 3.58
N GLU A 60 1.69 19.89 3.38
CA GLU A 60 0.49 19.37 2.74
C GLU A 60 0.74 18.66 1.40
N GLY A 61 1.49 19.29 0.50
CA GLY A 61 1.74 18.72 -0.82
C GLY A 61 2.58 17.45 -0.75
N ILE A 62 3.59 17.44 0.14
CA ILE A 62 4.47 16.29 0.36
C ILE A 62 3.71 15.15 1.04
N ALA A 63 2.88 15.47 2.03
CA ALA A 63 2.04 14.52 2.74
C ALA A 63 1.01 13.84 1.82
N LEU A 64 0.41 14.59 0.90
CA LEU A 64 -0.49 14.04 -0.11
C LEU A 64 0.25 13.14 -1.09
N ALA A 65 1.40 13.59 -1.61
CA ALA A 65 2.25 12.80 -2.50
C ALA A 65 2.69 11.48 -1.83
N PHE A 66 3.08 11.53 -0.56
CA PHE A 66 3.44 10.36 0.23
C PHE A 66 2.29 9.36 0.34
N GLY A 67 1.07 9.82 0.65
CA GLY A 67 -0.13 8.97 0.69
C GLY A 67 -0.41 8.28 -0.64
N TRP A 68 -0.23 8.98 -1.76
CA TRP A 68 -0.38 8.40 -3.10
C TRP A 68 0.71 7.37 -3.42
N ILE A 69 1.97 7.64 -3.06
CA ILE A 69 3.08 6.70 -3.26
C ILE A 69 2.81 5.39 -2.51
N LEU A 70 2.41 5.48 -1.24
CA LEU A 70 2.09 4.29 -0.43
C LEU A 70 0.94 3.48 -1.02
N TRP A 71 -0.15 4.14 -1.42
CA TRP A 71 -1.29 3.48 -2.03
C TRP A 71 -0.94 2.82 -3.37
N LEU A 72 -0.20 3.53 -4.23
CA LEU A 72 0.24 3.02 -5.53
C LEU A 72 1.18 1.84 -5.39
N ALA A 73 2.15 1.89 -4.47
CA ALA A 73 3.07 0.79 -4.22
C ALA A 73 2.31 -0.48 -3.81
N GLN A 74 1.36 -0.35 -2.88
CA GLN A 74 0.54 -1.48 -2.44
C GLN A 74 -0.35 -2.03 -3.56
N THR A 75 -0.97 -1.13 -4.34
CA THR A 75 -1.83 -1.49 -5.47
C THR A 75 -1.03 -2.20 -6.56
N ALA A 76 0.17 -1.72 -6.88
CA ALA A 76 1.06 -2.33 -7.85
C ALA A 76 1.46 -3.75 -7.43
N VAL A 77 1.78 -3.98 -6.15
CA VAL A 77 2.08 -5.34 -5.62
C VAL A 77 0.89 -6.28 -5.83
N ILE A 78 -0.33 -5.82 -5.54
CA ILE A 78 -1.55 -6.63 -5.73
C ILE A 78 -1.79 -6.92 -7.22
N LEU A 79 -1.64 -5.92 -8.08
CA LEU A 79 -1.83 -6.09 -9.52
C LEU A 79 -0.80 -7.05 -10.12
N VAL A 80 0.49 -6.88 -9.80
CA VAL A 80 1.56 -7.75 -10.30
C VAL A 80 1.41 -9.18 -9.76
N GLY A 81 1.20 -9.34 -8.46
CA GLY A 81 0.99 -10.66 -7.85
C GLY A 81 -0.28 -11.34 -8.36
N GLY A 82 -1.35 -10.56 -8.58
CA GLY A 82 -2.61 -11.02 -9.17
C GLY A 82 -2.44 -11.49 -10.62
N LEU A 83 -1.73 -10.72 -11.45
CA LEU A 83 -1.42 -11.10 -12.84
C LEU A 83 -0.57 -12.37 -12.91
N ILE A 84 0.47 -12.47 -12.09
CA ILE A 84 1.30 -13.68 -12.00
C ILE A 84 0.45 -14.88 -11.61
N SER A 85 -0.41 -14.73 -10.60
CA SER A 85 -1.31 -15.80 -10.15
C SER A 85 -2.30 -16.20 -11.23
N PHE A 86 -2.87 -15.22 -11.94
CA PHE A 86 -3.82 -15.45 -13.03
C PHE A 86 -3.20 -16.27 -14.18
N VAL A 87 -1.93 -16.04 -14.51
CA VAL A 87 -1.19 -16.83 -15.51
C VAL A 87 -0.75 -18.20 -14.95
N ALA A 88 -0.35 -18.24 -13.68
CA ALA A 88 0.12 -19.47 -13.03
C ALA A 88 -1.00 -20.51 -12.86
N ILE A 89 -2.21 -20.09 -12.48
CA ILE A 89 -3.36 -20.97 -12.25
C ILE A 89 -3.62 -21.93 -13.43
N PRO A 90 -3.83 -21.48 -14.68
CA PRO A 90 -4.08 -22.39 -15.81
C PRO A 90 -2.89 -23.30 -16.12
N TYR A 91 -1.65 -22.84 -15.89
CA TYR A 91 -0.45 -23.65 -16.09
C TYR A 91 -0.37 -24.82 -15.09
N TYR A 92 -0.64 -24.57 -13.81
CA TYR A 92 -0.60 -25.60 -12.77
C TYR A 92 -1.86 -26.47 -12.77
N ASN A 93 -3.03 -25.92 -13.07
CA ASN A 93 -4.30 -26.66 -13.04
C ASN A 93 -4.49 -27.57 -14.27
N LYS A 94 -3.77 -27.33 -15.39
CA LYS A 94 -3.73 -28.25 -16.54
C LYS A 94 -3.20 -29.65 -16.18
N LYS A 95 -2.32 -29.78 -15.18
CA LYS A 95 -1.80 -31.08 -14.76
C LYS A 95 -2.80 -31.94 -13.98
N ARG A 96 -3.90 -31.38 -13.48
CA ARG A 96 -4.94 -32.13 -12.74
C ARG A 96 -6.11 -32.57 -13.62
N ILE A 97 -6.44 -31.84 -14.68
CA ILE A 97 -7.60 -32.18 -15.55
C ILE A 97 -7.29 -33.36 -16.48
N PHE A 98 -6.02 -33.57 -16.87
CA PHE A 98 -5.61 -34.71 -17.71
C PHE A 98 -4.95 -35.86 -16.93
N GLY A 99 -5.00 -35.83 -15.60
CA GLY A 99 -4.35 -36.80 -14.71
C GLY A 99 -5.31 -37.55 -13.79
N SER A 100 -6.61 -37.55 -14.07
CA SER A 100 -7.59 -38.40 -13.39
C SER A 100 -8.03 -39.49 -14.37
N ASN A 101 -7.23 -40.56 -14.43
CA ASN A 101 -7.71 -41.88 -14.84
C ASN A 101 -8.27 -42.58 -13.60
#